data_AF-A0A4R9LX29-F1
#
_entry.id   AF-A0A4R9LX29-F1
#
_cell.length_a   1.000
_cell.length_b   1.000
_cell.length_c   1.000
_cell.angle_alpha   90.00
_cell.angle_beta   90.00
_cell.angle_gamma   90.00
#
_symmetry.space_group_name_H-M   'P 1'
#
loop_
_entity.id
_entity.type
_entity.pdbx_description
1 polymer ?
#
loop_
_entity_poly.entity_id
_entity_poly.type
_entity_poly.pdbx_seq_one_letter_code
_entity_poly.pdbx_strand_id
1 'polypeptide(L)'
;MYHQIIKIVLFVSLLFSFFCKDKSKLADEAPPLETLPSFSGQWRMEETQSDTISLDTKGSPISYVLILDPDTKKANLGEEEYSLEMDSLGVRIRPFDRENAVGYFLYSEIKEKTWVGTWEDRVVRLTR
;
A
#
# COMPACT_ATOMS: atom_id res chain seq x y z
N MET A 1 60.14 -0.77 -5.19
CA MET A 1 59.14 -1.86 -5.38
C MET A 1 57.90 -1.70 -4.51
N TYR A 2 58.00 -1.57 -3.19
CA TYR A 2 56.84 -1.48 -2.29
C TYR A 2 55.80 -0.40 -2.66
N HIS A 3 56.22 0.80 -3.05
CA HIS A 3 55.28 1.87 -3.43
C HIS A 3 54.54 1.62 -4.75
N GLN A 4 55.09 0.82 -5.67
CA GLN A 4 54.37 0.41 -6.87
C GLN A 4 53.28 -0.61 -6.54
N ILE A 5 53.57 -1.55 -5.63
CA ILE A 5 52.61 -2.56 -5.18
C ILE A 5 51.41 -1.87 -4.49
N ILE A 6 51.67 -0.89 -3.62
CA ILE A 6 50.61 -0.13 -2.93
C ILE A 6 49.71 0.61 -3.92
N LYS A 7 50.29 1.26 -4.96
CA LYS A 7 49.51 1.95 -5.99
C LYS A 7 48.64 1.00 -6.80
N ILE A 8 49.14 -0.20 -7.12
CA ILE A 8 48.38 -1.22 -7.84
C ILE A 8 47.22 -1.73 -7.00
N VAL A 9 47.45 -2.05 -5.72
CA VAL A 9 46.39 -2.52 -4.81
C VAL A 9 45.30 -1.46 -4.64
N LEU A 10 45.69 -0.20 -4.48
CA LEU A 10 44.74 0.90 -4.31
C LEU A 10 43.93 1.15 -5.59
N PHE A 11 44.55 1.05 -6.75
CA PHE A 11 43.88 1.17 -8.05
C PHE A 11 42.90 0.02 -8.31
N VAL A 12 43.29 -1.22 -8.00
CA VAL A 12 42.42 -2.40 -8.13
C VAL A 12 41.24 -2.31 -7.15
N SER A 13 41.48 -1.91 -5.90
CA SER A 13 40.40 -1.69 -4.91
C SER A 13 39.38 -0.67 -5.38
N LEU A 14 39.82 0.43 -6.01
CA LEU A 14 38.93 1.49 -6.49
C LEU A 14 38.07 1.04 -7.68
N LEU A 15 38.59 0.13 -8.51
CA LEU A 15 37.86 -0.46 -9.63
C LEU A 15 36.73 -1.40 -9.15
N PHE A 16 36.94 -2.15 -8.07
CA PHE A 16 35.91 -3.06 -7.54
C PHE A 16 34.72 -2.35 -6.91
N SER A 17 34.88 -1.11 -6.40
CA SER A 17 33.77 -0.32 -5.85
C SER A 17 32.72 0.10 -6.90
N PHE A 18 33.06 0.18 -8.19
CA PHE A 18 32.10 0.54 -9.25
C PHE A 18 31.24 -0.63 -9.75
N PHE A 19 31.58 -1.86 -9.38
CA PHE A 19 30.86 -3.07 -9.80
C PHE A 19 29.79 -3.54 -8.82
N CYS A 20 29.72 -2.98 -7.61
CA CYS A 20 28.56 -3.15 -6.73
C CYS A 20 27.45 -2.18 -7.14
N LYS A 21 26.68 -2.55 -8.16
CA LYS A 21 25.35 -2.00 -8.35
C LYS A 21 24.38 -2.90 -7.60
N ASP A 22 23.81 -2.41 -6.51
CA ASP A 22 22.68 -3.08 -5.87
C ASP A 22 21.59 -3.28 -6.92
N LYS A 23 21.31 -4.53 -7.21
CA LYS A 23 20.19 -4.91 -8.10
C LYS A 23 18.94 -4.69 -7.27
N SER A 24 18.14 -3.68 -7.59
CA SER A 24 16.81 -3.50 -6.98
C SER A 24 16.07 -4.83 -7.10
N LYS A 25 15.54 -5.35 -5.99
CA LYS A 25 14.73 -6.55 -6.08
C LYS A 25 13.42 -6.14 -6.73
N LEU A 26 12.88 -7.01 -7.57
CA LEU A 26 11.54 -6.82 -8.16
C LEU A 26 10.44 -6.62 -7.08
N ALA A 27 10.69 -7.04 -5.83
CA ALA A 27 9.79 -6.82 -4.71
C ALA A 27 9.80 -5.37 -4.16
N ASP A 28 10.80 -4.57 -4.51
CA ASP A 28 10.96 -3.18 -4.06
C ASP A 28 10.27 -2.17 -5.00
N GLU A 29 9.84 -2.63 -6.18
CA GLU A 29 9.11 -1.81 -7.16
C GLU A 29 7.60 -2.07 -7.04
N ALA A 30 6.81 -1.00 -6.97
CA ALA A 30 5.36 -1.12 -6.98
C ALA A 30 4.90 -1.75 -8.31
N PRO A 31 4.01 -2.75 -8.29
CA PRO A 31 3.53 -3.42 -9.48
C PRO A 31 2.73 -2.44 -10.34
N PRO A 32 2.69 -2.68 -11.67
CA PRO A 32 1.84 -1.90 -12.54
C PRO A 32 0.37 -2.04 -12.15
N LEU A 33 -0.37 -0.93 -12.20
CA LEU A 33 -1.81 -0.83 -11.91
C LEU A 33 -2.65 -1.94 -12.59
N GLU A 34 -2.30 -2.26 -13.83
CA GLU A 34 -2.99 -3.24 -14.67
C GLU A 34 -2.87 -4.69 -14.15
N THR A 35 -1.87 -4.96 -13.32
CA THR A 35 -1.60 -6.30 -12.79
C THR A 35 -2.34 -6.57 -11.48
N LEU A 36 -2.82 -5.52 -10.82
CA LEU A 36 -3.60 -5.65 -9.60
C LEU A 36 -5.06 -5.99 -9.93
N PRO A 37 -5.72 -6.80 -9.08
CA PRO A 37 -7.16 -6.98 -9.14
C PRO A 37 -7.87 -5.62 -9.09
N SER A 38 -8.96 -5.46 -9.83
CA SER A 38 -9.68 -4.18 -9.91
C SER A 38 -10.11 -3.70 -8.50
N PHE A 39 -9.41 -2.67 -8.00
CA PHE A 39 -9.73 -1.95 -6.77
C PHE A 39 -10.42 -0.62 -7.04
N SER A 40 -10.61 -0.22 -8.29
CA SER A 40 -11.32 1.02 -8.65
C SER A 40 -12.81 0.94 -8.36
N GLY A 41 -13.45 2.07 -8.07
CA GLY A 41 -14.88 2.18 -7.85
C GLY A 41 -15.28 2.16 -6.39
N GLN A 42 -16.54 1.81 -6.13
CA GLN A 42 -17.13 1.88 -4.79
C GLN A 42 -16.88 0.58 -4.03
N TRP A 43 -16.55 0.75 -2.75
CA TRP A 43 -16.30 -0.30 -1.79
C TRP A 43 -17.04 0.00 -0.50
N ARG A 44 -17.72 -1.00 0.03
CA ARG A 44 -18.29 -0.97 1.35
C ARG A 44 -17.24 -1.40 2.36
N MET A 45 -17.01 -0.58 3.37
CA MET A 45 -16.11 -0.88 4.48
C MET A 45 -16.89 -1.54 5.61
N GLU A 46 -16.51 -2.77 5.95
CA GLU A 46 -17.14 -3.60 6.98
C GLU A 46 -16.12 -3.95 8.06
N GLU A 47 -16.46 -3.73 9.33
CA GLU A 47 -15.60 -4.11 10.45
C GLU A 47 -15.56 -5.64 10.59
N THR A 48 -14.36 -6.21 10.58
CA THR A 48 -14.18 -7.68 10.59
C THR A 48 -14.19 -8.26 12.00
N GLN A 49 -13.93 -7.44 13.01
CA GLN A 49 -13.59 -7.91 14.35
C GLN A 49 -14.23 -7.05 15.44
N SER A 50 -15.56 -7.08 15.53
CA SER A 50 -16.21 -6.71 16.77
C SER A 50 -17.42 -7.63 16.99
N ASP A 51 -17.46 -8.28 18.16
CA ASP A 51 -18.71 -8.81 18.75
C ASP A 51 -19.72 -7.67 19.04
N THR A 52 -19.38 -6.44 18.65
CA THR A 52 -20.11 -5.20 18.82
C THR A 52 -20.23 -4.54 17.45
N ILE A 53 -21.03 -5.14 16.56
CA ILE A 53 -21.40 -4.50 15.30
C ILE A 53 -21.93 -3.11 15.65
N SER A 54 -21.22 -2.05 15.23
CA SER A 54 -21.73 -0.70 15.39
C SER A 54 -22.94 -0.58 14.50
N LEU A 55 -24.13 -0.50 15.09
CA LEU A 55 -25.38 -0.39 14.36
C LEU A 55 -25.76 1.09 14.20
N ASP A 56 -26.28 1.44 13.02
CA ASP A 56 -26.96 2.70 12.80
C ASP A 56 -28.25 2.77 13.65
N THR A 57 -28.91 3.93 13.65
CA THR A 57 -30.21 4.12 14.34
C THR A 57 -31.32 3.15 13.91
N LYS A 58 -31.12 2.36 12.85
CA LYS A 58 -32.07 1.36 12.34
C LYS A 58 -31.63 -0.08 12.63
N GLY A 59 -30.54 -0.30 13.37
CA GLY A 59 -30.06 -1.64 13.68
C GLY A 59 -29.28 -2.30 12.53
N SER A 60 -28.74 -1.52 11.58
CA SER A 60 -27.92 -2.01 10.47
C SER A 60 -26.43 -1.70 10.72
N PRO A 61 -25.48 -2.58 10.35
CA PRO A 61 -24.05 -2.27 10.48
C PRO A 61 -23.72 -0.93 9.83
N ILE A 62 -23.01 -0.05 10.54
CA ILE A 62 -22.50 1.20 9.97
C ILE A 62 -21.49 0.81 8.89
N SER A 63 -21.89 0.97 7.64
CA SER A 63 -21.05 0.70 6.48
C SER A 63 -20.71 2.01 5.79
N TYR A 64 -19.43 2.34 5.74
CA TYR A 64 -18.96 3.50 4.99
C TYR A 64 -18.69 3.10 3.54
N VAL A 65 -18.99 4.01 2.61
CA VAL A 65 -18.70 3.80 1.18
C VAL A 65 -17.41 4.55 0.85
N LEU A 66 -16.38 3.78 0.53
CA LEU A 66 -15.09 4.25 0.08
C LEU A 66 -15.03 4.18 -1.45
N ILE A 67 -14.77 5.31 -2.11
CA ILE A 67 -14.64 5.37 -3.57
C ILE A 67 -13.15 5.48 -3.90
N LEU A 68 -12.62 4.52 -4.65
CA LEU A 68 -11.21 4.49 -5.03
C LEU A 68 -11.05 4.80 -6.52
N ASP A 69 -10.25 5.82 -6.83
CA ASP A 69 -9.91 6.20 -8.20
C ASP A 69 -8.37 6.13 -8.39
N PRO A 70 -7.85 5.03 -8.97
CA PRO A 70 -6.43 4.89 -9.24
C PRO A 70 -5.89 5.85 -10.29
N ASP A 71 -6.71 6.28 -11.24
CA ASP A 71 -6.26 7.12 -12.35
C ASP A 71 -5.91 8.51 -11.84
N THR A 72 -6.72 9.02 -10.90
CA THR A 72 -6.49 10.30 -10.23
C THR A 72 -5.69 10.19 -8.94
N LYS A 73 -5.42 8.96 -8.48
CA LYS A 73 -4.77 8.66 -7.18
C LYS A 73 -5.54 9.25 -5.99
N LYS A 74 -6.87 9.14 -6.02
CA LYS A 74 -7.76 9.67 -4.99
C LYS A 74 -8.62 8.59 -4.36
N ALA A 75 -8.94 8.79 -3.09
CA ALA A 75 -9.92 8.00 -2.37
C ALA A 75 -10.91 8.95 -1.67
N ASN A 76 -12.21 8.67 -1.77
CA ASN A 76 -13.24 9.51 -1.14
C ASN A 76 -14.05 8.71 -0.13
N LEU A 77 -14.26 9.30 1.05
CA LEU A 77 -15.14 8.79 2.09
C LEU A 77 -16.18 9.87 2.42
N GLY A 78 -17.34 9.82 1.77
CA GLY A 78 -18.32 10.91 1.86
C GLY A 78 -17.77 12.20 1.24
N GLU A 79 -17.62 13.25 2.05
CA GLU A 79 -17.06 14.56 1.64
C GLU A 79 -15.53 14.64 1.82
N GLU A 80 -14.92 13.67 2.50
CA GLU A 80 -13.49 13.66 2.77
C GLU A 80 -12.71 13.06 1.59
N GLU A 81 -11.68 13.78 1.15
CA GLU A 81 -10.77 13.36 0.08
C GLU A 81 -9.42 12.92 0.67
N TYR A 82 -8.91 11.80 0.18
CA TYR A 82 -7.66 11.18 0.60
C TYR A 82 -6.76 10.92 -0.61
N SER A 83 -5.46 10.92 -0.37
CA SER A 83 -4.45 10.46 -1.31
C SER A 83 -4.42 8.94 -1.37
N LEU A 84 -4.46 8.39 -2.58
CA LEU A 84 -4.34 6.96 -2.84
C LEU A 84 -2.91 6.65 -3.29
N GLU A 85 -2.23 5.81 -2.52
CA GLU A 85 -0.90 5.33 -2.78
C GLU A 85 -0.94 3.81 -2.97
N MET A 86 -0.05 3.28 -3.80
CA MET A 86 0.06 1.84 -4.04
C MET A 86 1.48 1.42 -3.80
N ASP A 87 1.63 0.24 -3.24
CA ASP A 87 2.92 -0.39 -3.04
C ASP A 87 2.92 -1.82 -3.59
N SER A 88 4.02 -2.54 -3.37
CA SER A 88 4.18 -3.92 -3.85
C SER A 88 3.25 -4.94 -3.20
N LEU A 89 2.52 -4.56 -2.16
CA LEU A 89 1.72 -5.45 -1.34
C LEU A 89 0.23 -5.06 -1.34
N GLY A 90 -0.12 -3.80 -1.60
CA GLY A 90 -1.50 -3.35 -1.56
C GLY A 90 -1.71 -1.86 -1.80
N VAL A 91 -2.79 -1.36 -1.18
CA VAL A 91 -3.32 -0.02 -1.36
C VAL A 91 -3.26 0.73 -0.03
N ARG A 92 -2.60 1.89 -0.05
CA ARG A 92 -2.43 2.78 1.09
C ARG A 92 -3.26 4.04 0.88
N ILE A 93 -4.01 4.45 1.91
CA ILE A 93 -4.85 5.64 1.89
C ILE A 93 -4.34 6.59 2.95
N ARG A 94 -4.04 7.83 2.54
CA ARG A 94 -3.39 8.83 3.38
C ARG A 94 -4.12 10.17 3.30
N PRO A 95 -4.38 10.84 4.43
CA PRO A 95 -4.89 12.22 4.41
C PRO A 95 -3.88 13.15 3.75
N PHE A 96 -4.33 14.19 3.05
CA PHE A 96 -3.40 15.14 2.42
C PHE A 96 -2.55 15.93 3.42
N ASP A 97 -3.06 16.13 4.63
CA ASP A 97 -2.44 16.90 5.72
C ASP A 97 -1.51 16.07 6.63
N ARG A 98 -1.46 14.74 6.47
CA ARG A 98 -0.69 13.83 7.34
C ARG A 98 0.19 12.88 6.55
N GLU A 99 1.32 12.49 7.14
CA GLU A 99 2.23 11.49 6.55
C GLU A 99 1.77 10.04 6.83
N ASN A 100 1.09 9.83 7.95
CA ASN A 100 0.60 8.51 8.34
C ASN A 100 -0.62 8.12 7.51
N ALA A 101 -0.65 6.87 7.05
CA ALA A 101 -1.83 6.32 6.40
C ALA A 101 -2.96 6.16 7.41
N VAL A 102 -4.18 6.49 6.97
CA VAL A 102 -5.41 6.13 7.66
C VAL A 102 -5.93 4.79 7.18
N GLY A 103 -5.53 4.30 6.00
CA GLY A 103 -5.97 3.01 5.49
C GLY A 103 -4.83 2.24 4.86
N TYR A 104 -4.80 0.93 5.08
CA TYR A 104 -3.88 0.04 4.39
C TYR A 104 -4.56 -1.30 4.10
N PHE A 105 -4.68 -1.64 2.82
CA PHE A 105 -5.47 -2.76 2.33
C PHE A 105 -4.63 -3.69 1.47
N LEU A 106 -4.65 -4.97 1.83
CA LEU A 106 -4.02 -6.04 1.08
C LEU A 106 -5.09 -6.81 0.32
N TYR A 107 -4.76 -7.24 -0.90
CA TYR A 107 -5.65 -8.11 -1.65
C TYR A 107 -5.67 -9.51 -1.04
N SER A 108 -6.87 -10.06 -0.82
CA SER A 108 -7.05 -11.42 -0.30
C SER A 108 -7.79 -12.31 -1.30
N GLU A 109 -7.14 -13.41 -1.70
CA GLU A 109 -7.75 -14.45 -2.53
C GLU A 109 -8.60 -15.44 -1.71
N ILE A 110 -8.53 -15.37 -0.38
CA ILE A 110 -9.09 -16.39 0.52
C ILE A 110 -10.62 -16.42 0.46
N LYS A 111 -11.28 -15.27 0.27
CA LYS A 111 -12.74 -15.16 0.10
C LYS A 111 -13.09 -14.03 -0.88
N GLU A 112 -13.77 -14.38 -1.97
CA GLU A 112 -14.54 -13.46 -2.84
C GLU A 112 -13.81 -12.21 -3.36
N LYS A 113 -12.50 -12.29 -3.66
CA LYS A 113 -11.71 -11.16 -4.18
C LYS A 113 -11.88 -9.89 -3.33
N THR A 114 -11.76 -10.04 -2.02
CA THR A 114 -11.93 -8.96 -1.06
C THR A 114 -10.61 -8.30 -0.73
N TRP A 115 -10.64 -7.02 -0.37
CA TRP A 115 -9.49 -6.35 0.21
C TRP A 115 -9.65 -6.34 1.72
N VAL A 116 -8.60 -6.71 2.45
CA VAL A 116 -8.62 -6.76 3.91
C VAL A 116 -7.48 -5.89 4.42
N GLY A 117 -7.77 -5.08 5.42
CA GLY A 117 -6.85 -4.06 5.83
C GLY A 117 -7.18 -3.45 7.18
N THR A 118 -6.49 -2.36 7.45
CA THR A 118 -6.80 -1.48 8.57
C THR A 118 -7.38 -0.18 8.06
N TRP A 119 -8.30 0.38 8.82
CA TRP A 119 -8.73 1.76 8.73
C TRP A 119 -8.62 2.39 10.11
N GLU A 120 -7.73 3.37 10.25
CA GLU A 120 -7.19 3.85 11.51
C GLU A 120 -6.70 2.66 12.36
N ASP A 121 -7.31 2.45 13.53
CA ASP A 121 -6.97 1.36 14.45
C ASP A 121 -7.89 0.13 14.33
N ARG A 122 -8.72 0.06 13.28
CA ARG A 122 -9.73 -1.01 13.10
C ARG A 122 -9.41 -1.92 11.95
N VAL A 123 -9.68 -3.22 12.11
CA VAL A 123 -9.58 -4.20 11.03
C VAL A 123 -10.87 -4.19 10.22
N VAL A 124 -10.74 -3.88 8.94
CA VAL A 124 -11.86 -3.73 8.01
C VAL A 124 -11.67 -4.59 6.78
N ARG A 125 -12.80 -4.97 6.18
CA ARG A 125 -12.88 -5.60 4.87
C ARG A 125 -13.57 -4.66 3.92
N LEU A 126 -13.03 -4.55 2.70
CA LEU A 126 -13.70 -3.91 1.59
C LEU A 126 -14.44 -4.98 0.78
N THR A 127 -15.75 -4.81 0.70
CA THR A 127 -16.66 -5.59 -0.13
C THR A 127 -17.23 -4.70 -1.24
N ARG A 128 -17.60 -5.29 -2.37
CA ARG A 128 -18.22 -4.56 -3.48
C ARG A 128 -19.66 -4.19 -3.19
#